data_AF-A0A973TFX0-F1
#
_entry.id   AF-A0A973TFX0-F1
#
_cell.length_a   1.000
_cell.length_b   1.000
_cell.length_c   1.000
_cell.angle_alpha   90.00
_cell.angle_beta   90.00
_cell.angle_gamma   90.00
#
_symmetry.space_group_name_H-M   'P 1'
#
loop_
_entity.id
_entity.type
_entity.pdbx_description
1 polymer ?
#
loop_
_entity_poly.entity_id
_entity_poly.type
_entity_poly.pdbx_seq_one_letter_code
_entity_poly.pdbx_strand_id
1 'polypeptide(L)'
;MTRSQRLDPLLRVVQQRQDDAARQLAERDRAQVEQEARLDALRRYADEYAVTPTGTDGTIAPALLANRIAFRAKLDAAVAQQSKIVDSNRQQTEIERTRLMLASRDTKVLEKLAASYRAEEAKVDEQRSQRELDDLGARRAREAKGGNDTT
;
A
#
# COMPACT_ATOMS: atom_id res chain seq x y z
N MET A 1 -18.14 -28.21 -3.96
CA MET A 1 -17.50 -26.88 -4.01
C MET A 1 -18.42 -25.87 -3.33
N THR A 2 -17.98 -25.34 -2.20
CA THR A 2 -18.78 -24.40 -1.39
C THR A 2 -18.78 -23.00 -2.01
N ARG A 3 -19.62 -22.07 -1.51
CA ARG A 3 -19.67 -20.69 -2.04
C ARG A 3 -18.40 -19.93 -1.70
N SER A 4 -17.85 -20.14 -0.51
CA SER A 4 -16.59 -19.54 -0.08
C SER A 4 -15.41 -19.93 -1.00
N GLN A 5 -15.32 -21.21 -1.39
CA GLN A 5 -14.28 -21.72 -2.30
C GLN A 5 -14.29 -21.06 -3.69
N ARG A 6 -15.46 -20.57 -4.14
CA ARG A 6 -15.57 -19.88 -5.44
C ARG A 6 -15.05 -18.44 -5.39
N LEU A 7 -14.95 -17.84 -4.20
CA LEU A 7 -14.39 -16.51 -3.99
C LEU A 7 -12.87 -16.50 -3.92
N ASP A 8 -12.24 -17.63 -3.55
CA ASP A 8 -10.79 -17.69 -3.34
C ASP A 8 -9.94 -17.21 -4.55
N PRO A 9 -10.30 -17.49 -5.82
CA PRO A 9 -9.57 -16.93 -6.96
C PRO A 9 -9.70 -15.41 -7.06
N LEU A 10 -10.90 -14.85 -6.80
CA LEU A 10 -11.12 -13.42 -6.81
C LEU A 10 -10.37 -12.73 -5.65
N LEU A 11 -10.37 -13.36 -4.48
CA LEU A 11 -9.66 -12.88 -3.30
C LEU A 11 -8.15 -12.80 -3.56
N ARG A 12 -7.57 -13.83 -4.18
CA ARG A 12 -6.16 -13.82 -4.61
C ARG A 12 -5.85 -12.67 -5.57
N VAL A 13 -6.73 -12.40 -6.53
CA VAL A 13 -6.53 -11.30 -7.50
C VAL A 13 -6.54 -9.93 -6.82
N VAL A 14 -7.48 -9.68 -5.90
CA VAL A 14 -7.52 -8.38 -5.21
C VAL A 14 -6.39 -8.20 -4.21
N GLN A 15 -5.97 -9.27 -3.52
CA GLN A 15 -4.79 -9.26 -2.65
C GLN A 15 -3.52 -8.95 -3.45
N GLN A 16 -3.33 -9.61 -4.60
CA GLN A 16 -2.19 -9.32 -5.48
C GLN A 16 -2.18 -7.86 -5.94
N ARG A 17 -3.34 -7.31 -6.33
CA ARG A 17 -3.46 -5.89 -6.73
C ARG A 17 -3.13 -4.93 -5.59
N GLN A 18 -3.55 -5.25 -4.36
CA GLN A 18 -3.22 -4.47 -3.18
C GLN A 18 -1.72 -4.51 -2.89
N ASP A 19 -1.10 -5.68 -2.96
CA ASP A 19 0.34 -5.85 -2.75
C ASP A 19 1.15 -5.09 -3.81
N ASP A 20 0.73 -5.15 -5.07
CA ASP A 20 1.38 -4.42 -6.17
C ASP A 20 1.24 -2.91 -5.97
N ALA A 21 0.06 -2.42 -5.57
CA ALA A 21 -0.14 -1.01 -5.25
C ALA A 21 0.71 -0.56 -4.05
N ALA A 22 0.86 -1.41 -3.02
CA ALA A 22 1.70 -1.13 -1.87
C ALA A 22 3.19 -1.04 -2.24
N ARG A 23 3.67 -1.95 -3.10
CA ARG A 23 5.04 -1.91 -3.63
C ARG A 23 5.29 -0.65 -4.45
N GLN A 24 4.37 -0.28 -5.34
CA GLN A 24 4.49 0.93 -6.16
C GLN A 24 4.53 2.19 -5.29
N LEU A 25 3.67 2.29 -4.27
CA LEU A 25 3.69 3.40 -3.32
C LEU A 25 5.03 3.47 -2.58
N ALA A 26 5.54 2.35 -2.09
CA ALA A 26 6.82 2.32 -1.38
C ALA A 26 8.00 2.76 -2.27
N GLU A 27 8.01 2.37 -3.55
CA GLU A 27 9.01 2.84 -4.51
C GLU A 27 8.88 4.35 -4.78
N ARG A 28 7.66 4.88 -4.89
CA ARG A 28 7.42 6.31 -5.07
C ARG A 28 7.82 7.11 -3.84
N ASP A 29 7.49 6.66 -2.64
CA ASP A 29 7.89 7.33 -1.39
C ASP A 29 9.42 7.42 -1.28
N ARG A 30 10.15 6.35 -1.62
CA ARG A 30 11.63 6.38 -1.67
C ARG A 30 12.16 7.40 -2.68
N ALA A 31 11.60 7.40 -3.89
CA ALA A 31 12.00 8.35 -4.93
C ALA A 31 11.68 9.80 -4.53
N GLN A 32 10.56 10.03 -3.85
CA GLN A 32 10.17 11.35 -3.35
C GLN A 32 11.16 11.87 -2.31
N VAL A 33 11.53 11.05 -1.33
CA VAL A 33 12.55 11.40 -0.33
C VAL A 33 13.88 11.76 -0.99
N GLU A 34 14.31 11.01 -2.01
CA GLU A 34 15.52 11.32 -2.77
C GLU A 34 15.43 12.67 -3.49
N GLN A 35 14.30 12.96 -4.14
CA GLN A 35 14.12 14.23 -4.85
C GLN A 35 14.01 15.43 -3.91
N GLU A 36 13.40 15.26 -2.74
CA GLU A 36 13.33 16.27 -1.68
C GLU A 36 14.73 16.54 -1.12
N ALA A 37 15.51 15.50 -0.81
CA ALA A 37 16.89 15.65 -0.36
C ALA A 37 17.77 16.38 -1.39
N ARG A 38 17.58 16.10 -2.68
CA ARG A 38 18.28 16.79 -3.77
C ARG A 38 17.88 18.27 -3.86
N LEU A 39 16.60 18.60 -3.70
CA LEU A 39 16.13 19.98 -3.66
C LEU A 39 16.73 20.74 -2.49
N ASP A 40 16.75 20.14 -1.30
CA ASP A 40 17.34 20.73 -0.10
C ASP A 40 18.83 20.96 -0.26
N ALA A 41 19.56 20.01 -0.85
CA ALA A 41 20.98 20.19 -1.16
C ALA A 41 21.22 21.36 -2.11
N LEU A 42 20.41 21.50 -3.17
CA LEU A 42 20.51 22.63 -4.11
C LEU A 42 20.22 23.97 -3.43
N ARG A 43 19.20 24.02 -2.56
CA ARG A 43 18.85 25.23 -1.80
C ARG A 43 19.96 25.64 -0.85
N ARG A 44 20.48 24.69 -0.06
CA ARG A 44 21.63 24.95 0.84
C ARG A 44 22.84 25.46 0.07
N TYR A 45 23.16 24.81 -1.05
CA TYR A 45 24.26 25.24 -1.89
C TYR A 45 24.04 26.64 -2.48
N ALA A 46 22.80 27.01 -2.82
CA ALA A 46 22.46 28.36 -3.29
C ALA A 46 22.62 29.42 -2.20
N ASP A 47 22.19 29.10 -0.98
CA ASP A 47 22.32 29.99 0.18
C ASP A 47 23.78 30.21 0.56
N GLU A 48 24.57 29.12 0.61
CA GLU A 48 26.02 29.18 0.84
C GLU A 48 26.73 29.98 -0.27
N TYR A 49 26.34 29.76 -1.53
CA TYR A 49 26.91 30.48 -2.67
C TYR A 49 26.49 31.96 -2.71
N ALA A 50 25.40 32.37 -2.06
CA ALA A 50 24.99 33.77 -2.02
C ALA A 50 26.00 34.64 -1.24
N VAL A 51 26.71 34.05 -0.26
CA VAL A 51 27.73 34.74 0.55
C VAL A 51 28.92 35.13 -0.33
N THR A 52 29.14 36.43 -0.51
CA THR A 52 30.21 36.95 -1.38
C THR A 52 31.52 37.01 -0.60
N PRO A 53 32.58 36.28 -1.03
CA PRO A 53 33.91 36.47 -0.47
C PRO A 53 34.39 37.86 -0.90
N THR A 54 34.51 38.77 0.05
CA THR A 54 35.26 40.01 -0.15
C THR A 54 36.75 39.66 -0.10
N GLY A 55 37.53 40.17 -1.07
CA GLY A 55 38.99 40.10 -0.97
C GLY A 55 39.50 40.90 0.23
N THR A 56 40.77 40.71 0.60
CA THR A 56 41.44 41.47 1.68
C THR A 56 41.34 43.00 1.49
N ASP A 57 41.22 43.44 0.23
CA ASP A 57 41.11 44.87 -0.14
C ASP A 57 39.68 45.28 -0.53
N GLY A 58 38.67 44.42 -0.29
CA GLY A 58 37.26 44.70 -0.52
C GLY A 58 36.82 44.79 -2.00
N THR A 59 37.71 44.55 -2.97
CA THR A 59 37.40 44.66 -4.41
C THR A 59 37.31 43.30 -5.10
N ILE A 60 36.39 43.17 -6.07
CA ILE A 60 36.15 41.95 -6.87
C ILE A 60 36.37 42.29 -8.34
N ALA A 61 37.14 41.45 -9.05
CA ALA A 61 37.37 41.62 -10.48
C ALA A 61 36.05 41.53 -11.28
N PRO A 62 35.77 42.45 -12.24
CA PRO A 62 34.51 42.47 -12.99
C PRO A 62 34.15 41.14 -13.70
N ALA A 63 35.15 40.44 -14.25
CA ALA A 63 34.94 39.15 -14.90
C ALA A 63 34.50 38.05 -13.91
N LEU A 64 35.06 38.07 -12.69
CA LEU A 64 34.67 37.15 -11.62
C LEU A 64 33.24 37.42 -11.15
N LEU A 65 32.86 38.70 -11.05
CA LEU A 65 31.50 39.11 -10.73
C LEU A 65 30.50 38.63 -11.80
N ALA A 66 30.81 38.81 -13.09
CA ALA A 66 29.97 38.34 -14.18
C ALA A 66 29.76 36.82 -14.16
N ASN A 67 30.84 36.05 -13.96
CA ASN A 67 30.78 34.60 -13.83
C ASN A 67 29.90 34.16 -12.65
N ARG A 68 30.01 34.85 -11.51
CA ARG A 68 29.21 34.58 -10.31
C ARG A 68 27.73 34.81 -10.56
N ILE A 69 27.36 35.93 -11.20
CA ILE A 69 25.97 36.23 -11.57
C ILE A 69 25.42 35.15 -12.50
N ALA A 70 26.18 34.76 -13.52
CA ALA A 70 25.76 33.72 -14.45
C ALA A 70 25.58 32.35 -13.79
N PHE A 71 26.48 31.97 -12.87
CA PHE A 71 26.36 30.73 -12.13
C PHE A 71 25.16 30.74 -11.17
N ARG A 72 24.93 31.86 -10.48
CA ARG A 72 23.76 32.02 -9.61
C ARG A 72 22.46 31.86 -10.40
N ALA A 73 22.35 32.47 -11.58
CA ALA A 73 21.18 32.30 -12.44
C ALA A 73 20.95 30.84 -12.86
N LYS A 74 22.03 30.08 -13.13
CA LYS A 74 21.94 28.63 -13.41
C LYS A 74 21.47 27.84 -12.19
N LEU A 75 21.93 28.21 -11.00
CA LEU A 75 21.56 27.55 -9.75
C LEU A 75 20.09 27.81 -9.39
N ASP A 76 19.63 29.05 -9.52
CA ASP A 76 18.22 29.41 -9.33
C ASP A 76 17.31 28.64 -10.31
N ALA A 77 17.73 28.51 -11.57
CA ALA A 77 17.01 27.71 -12.56
C ALA A 77 16.98 26.22 -12.19
N ALA A 78 18.08 25.66 -11.67
CA ALA A 78 18.15 24.27 -11.22
C ALA A 78 17.24 24.02 -10.00
N VAL A 79 17.21 24.93 -9.03
CA VAL A 79 16.30 24.87 -7.87
C VAL A 79 14.84 24.93 -8.34
N ALA A 80 14.50 25.84 -9.25
CA ALA A 80 13.14 25.94 -9.78
C ALA A 80 12.72 24.68 -10.54
N GLN A 81 13.63 24.08 -11.33
CA GLN A 81 13.38 22.83 -12.03
C GLN A 81 13.20 21.66 -11.04
N GLN A 82 14.08 21.53 -10.05
CA GLN A 82 13.99 20.46 -9.06
C GLN A 82 12.73 20.60 -8.19
N SER A 83 12.30 21.82 -7.86
CA SER A 83 11.05 22.06 -7.14
C SER A 83 9.85 21.51 -7.92
N LYS A 84 9.78 21.78 -9.23
CA LYS A 84 8.70 21.24 -10.09
C LYS A 84 8.70 19.71 -10.13
N ILE A 85 9.88 19.10 -10.13
CA ILE A 85 10.02 17.63 -10.09
C ILE A 85 9.48 17.07 -8.77
N VAL A 86 9.84 17.69 -7.64
CA VAL A 86 9.32 17.31 -6.31
C VAL A 86 7.80 17.46 -6.25
N ASP A 87 7.27 18.58 -6.72
CA ASP A 87 5.82 18.83 -6.73
C ASP A 87 5.07 17.80 -7.58
N SER A 88 5.58 17.49 -8.78
CA SER A 88 5.01 16.47 -9.65
C SER A 88 5.07 15.08 -9.02
N ASN A 89 6.19 14.73 -8.38
CA ASN A 89 6.33 13.44 -7.69
C ASN A 89 5.36 13.33 -6.52
N ARG A 90 5.20 14.40 -5.73
CA ARG A 90 4.24 14.45 -4.65
C ARG A 90 2.81 14.20 -5.14
N GLN A 91 2.42 14.84 -6.24
CA GLN A 91 1.11 14.60 -6.85
C GLN A 91 0.95 13.14 -7.29
N GLN A 92 1.98 12.53 -7.88
CA GLN A 92 1.94 11.13 -8.29
C GLN A 92 1.87 10.17 -7.09
N THR A 93 2.61 10.44 -6.01
CA THR A 93 2.56 9.67 -4.77
C THR A 93 1.15 9.65 -4.19
N GLU A 94 0.44 10.78 -4.20
CA GLU A 94 -0.94 10.85 -3.72
C GLU A 94 -1.93 10.05 -4.59
N ILE A 95 -1.67 9.95 -5.90
CA ILE A 95 -2.42 9.05 -6.79
C ILE A 95 -2.19 7.59 -6.39
N GLU A 96 -0.94 7.17 -6.15
CA GLU A 96 -0.65 5.80 -5.71
C GLU A 96 -1.22 5.49 -4.32
N ARG A 97 -1.19 6.46 -3.40
CA ARG A 97 -1.83 6.35 -2.07
C ARG A 97 -3.32 6.09 -2.21
N THR A 98 -3.98 6.83 -3.11
CA THR A 98 -5.41 6.64 -3.40
C THR A 98 -5.67 5.27 -4.01
N ARG A 99 -4.83 4.79 -4.93
CA ARG A 99 -4.94 3.44 -5.51
C ARG A 99 -4.82 2.35 -4.46
N LEU A 100 -3.84 2.44 -3.56
CA LEU A 100 -3.67 1.49 -2.46
C LEU A 100 -4.88 1.50 -1.53
N MET A 101 -5.43 2.67 -1.20
CA MET A 101 -6.64 2.79 -0.39
C MET A 101 -7.83 2.06 -1.04
N LEU A 102 -8.06 2.26 -2.34
CA LEU A 102 -9.15 1.61 -3.07
C LEU A 102 -8.95 0.08 -3.15
N ALA A 103 -7.75 -0.37 -3.50
CA ALA A 103 -7.42 -1.81 -3.54
C ALA A 103 -7.62 -2.46 -2.16
N SER A 104 -7.16 -1.81 -1.10
CA SER A 104 -7.34 -2.30 0.28
C SER A 104 -8.81 -2.40 0.68
N ARG A 105 -9.64 -1.45 0.23
CA ARG A 105 -11.09 -1.47 0.47
C ARG A 105 -11.72 -2.67 -0.23
N ASP A 106 -11.41 -2.88 -1.49
CA ASP A 106 -11.99 -3.96 -2.30
C ASP A 106 -11.59 -5.35 -1.75
N THR A 107 -10.32 -5.51 -1.34
CA THR A 107 -9.86 -6.72 -0.63
C THR A 107 -10.67 -6.95 0.64
N LYS A 108 -10.81 -5.94 1.50
CA LYS A 108 -11.54 -6.05 2.77
C LYS A 108 -13.02 -6.41 2.57
N VAL A 109 -13.65 -5.92 1.50
CA VAL A 109 -15.05 -6.26 1.18
C VAL A 109 -15.16 -7.74 0.80
N LEU A 110 -14.28 -8.23 -0.07
CA LEU A 110 -14.29 -9.64 -0.47
C LEU A 110 -13.92 -10.59 0.68
N GLU A 111 -12.99 -10.21 1.55
CA GLU A 111 -12.66 -10.99 2.76
C GLU A 111 -13.87 -11.14 3.68
N LYS A 112 -14.60 -10.04 3.93
CA LYS A 112 -15.82 -10.07 4.73
C LYS A 112 -16.89 -10.96 4.11
N LEU A 113 -17.07 -10.88 2.79
CA LEU A 113 -18.03 -11.72 2.07
C LEU A 113 -17.66 -13.21 2.18
N ALA A 114 -16.38 -13.54 1.95
CA ALA A 114 -15.88 -14.90 2.08
C ALA A 114 -16.05 -15.44 3.50
N ALA A 115 -15.76 -14.63 4.52
CA ALA A 115 -15.98 -14.98 5.93
C ALA A 115 -17.45 -15.24 6.24
N SER A 116 -18.37 -14.43 5.70
CA SER A 116 -19.80 -14.63 5.84
C SER A 116 -20.26 -15.98 5.25
N TYR A 117 -19.77 -16.36 4.06
CA TYR A 117 -20.09 -17.66 3.48
C TYR A 117 -19.51 -18.82 4.28
N ARG A 118 -18.27 -18.71 4.77
CA ARG A 118 -17.68 -19.75 5.63
C ARG A 118 -18.49 -19.95 6.91
N ALA A 119 -19.01 -18.88 7.51
CA ALA A 119 -19.86 -18.96 8.69
C ALA A 119 -21.22 -19.60 8.41
N GLU A 120 -21.84 -19.32 7.25
CA GLU A 120 -23.08 -19.96 6.82
C GLU A 120 -22.88 -21.46 6.53
N GLU A 121 -21.81 -21.81 5.81
CA GLU A 121 -21.43 -23.18 5.49
C GLU A 121 -21.18 -24.01 6.75
N ALA A 122 -20.42 -23.47 7.72
CA ALA A 122 -20.16 -24.14 8.99
C ALA A 122 -21.45 -24.45 9.78
N LYS A 123 -22.44 -23.53 9.76
CA LYS A 123 -23.73 -23.77 10.42
C LYS A 123 -24.52 -24.89 9.74
N VAL A 124 -24.52 -24.93 8.42
CA VAL A 124 -25.22 -25.99 7.65
C VAL A 124 -24.57 -27.35 7.90
N ASP A 125 -23.24 -27.39 7.90
CA ASP A 125 -22.49 -28.62 8.16
C ASP A 125 -22.72 -29.12 9.59
N GLU A 126 -22.74 -28.23 10.59
CA GLU A 126 -23.05 -28.58 11.98
C GLU A 126 -24.48 -29.09 12.16
N GLN A 127 -25.47 -28.47 11.51
CA GLN A 127 -26.85 -28.97 11.54
C GLN A 127 -26.97 -30.35 10.89
N ARG A 128 -26.19 -30.61 9.85
CA ARG A 128 -26.17 -31.90 9.18
C ARG A 128 -25.50 -32.96 10.05
N SER A 129 -24.34 -32.66 10.65
CA SER A 129 -23.63 -33.59 11.53
C SER A 129 -24.48 -33.96 12.75
N GLN A 130 -25.17 -32.99 13.36
CA GLN A 130 -26.07 -33.24 14.48
C GLN A 130 -27.22 -34.20 14.09
N ARG A 131 -27.87 -33.97 12.94
CA ARG A 131 -28.93 -34.86 12.43
C ARG A 131 -28.43 -36.29 12.19
N GLU A 132 -27.24 -36.43 11.61
CA GLU A 132 -26.63 -37.74 11.37
C GLU A 132 -26.31 -38.48 12.69
N LEU A 133 -25.85 -37.76 13.73
CA LEU A 133 -25.64 -38.30 15.07
C LEU A 133 -26.94 -38.71 15.76
N ASP A 134 -27.99 -37.88 15.66
CA ASP A 134 -29.30 -38.17 16.24
C ASP A 134 -29.93 -39.42 15.60
N ASP A 135 -29.82 -39.56 14.27
CA ASP A 135 -30.31 -40.74 13.53
C ASP A 135 -29.58 -42.03 13.95
N LEU A 136 -28.26 -41.97 14.12
CA LEU A 136 -27.46 -43.10 14.61
C LEU A 136 -27.83 -43.45 16.06
N GLY A 137 -28.03 -42.44 16.91
CA GLY A 137 -28.50 -42.62 18.28
C GLY A 137 -29.88 -43.30 18.33
N ALA A 138 -30.83 -42.83 17.52
CA ALA A 138 -32.17 -43.39 17.43
C ALA A 138 -32.17 -44.83 16.90
N ARG A 139 -31.31 -45.17 15.93
CA ARG A 139 -31.14 -46.56 15.45
C ARG A 139 -30.62 -47.47 16.57
N ARG A 140 -29.55 -47.09 17.26
CA ARG A 140 -29.00 -47.88 18.39
C ARG A 140 -30.01 -48.07 19.52
N ALA A 141 -30.77 -47.03 19.86
CA ALA A 141 -31.80 -47.11 20.89
C ALA A 141 -32.93 -48.09 20.50
N ARG A 142 -33.31 -48.14 19.21
CA ARG A 142 -34.29 -49.12 18.70
C ARG A 142 -33.74 -50.55 18.74
N GLU A 143 -32.49 -50.75 18.33
CA GLU A 143 -31.82 -52.07 18.38
C GLU A 143 -31.72 -52.60 19.81
N ALA A 144 -31.35 -51.75 20.77
CA ALA A 144 -31.28 -52.12 22.18
C ALA A 144 -32.65 -52.50 22.78
N LYS A 145 -33.73 -51.81 22.37
CA LYS A 145 -35.10 -52.17 22.78
C LYS A 145 -35.59 -53.47 22.16
N GLY A 146 -35.25 -53.73 20.89
CA GLY A 146 -35.63 -54.97 20.20
C GLY A 146 -34.89 -56.22 20.73
N GLY A 147 -33.66 -56.07 21.23
CA GLY A 147 -32.92 -57.18 21.85
C GLY A 147 -33.48 -57.64 23.20
N ASN A 148 -34.16 -56.75 23.93
CA ASN A 148 -34.69 -57.03 25.27
C ASN A 148 -36.06 -57.72 25.28
N ASP A 149 -36.71 -57.86 24.11
CA ASP A 149 -37.99 -58.57 23.92
C ASP A 149 -37.80 -60.05 23.49
N THR A 150 -36.55 -60.53 23.40
CA THR A 150 -36.21 -61.88 22.89
C THR A 150 -35.61 -62.83 23.93
N THR A 151 -35.68 -62.50 25.23
CA THR A 151 -35.26 -63.40 26.34
C THR A 151 -36.35 -63.47 27.39
#